data_AF-A0A7C3STL4-F1
#
_entry.id   AF-A0A7C3STL4-F1
#
_cell.length_a   1.000
_cell.length_b   1.000
_cell.length_c   1.000
_cell.angle_alpha   90.00
_cell.angle_beta   90.00
_cell.angle_gamma   90.00
#
_symmetry.space_group_name_H-M   'P 1'
#
loop_
_entity.id
_entity.type
_entity.pdbx_description
1 polymer ?
#
loop_
_entity_poly.entity_id
_entity_poly.type
_entity_poly.pdbx_seq_one_letter_code
_entity_poly.pdbx_strand_id
1 'polypeptide(L)'
;MQNITIDLYDLIVKTKLIHSEQFVPWSLGNMQGMYRKLAFSRNSLLGNVFEYYFEDYILWKYQDIEDYKKIQKEWNRSSETFLSRFVFLHPSLPFHYKRKSIWLGLRGYIDLIICPFPLHEQDLNRKEIRDITPFLIIN
;
A
#
# COMPACT_ATOMS: atom_id res chain seq x y z
N MET A 1 -6.65 11.76 -22.33
CA MET A 1 -5.56 11.91 -21.33
C MET A 1 -4.46 10.95 -21.74
N GLN A 2 -3.19 11.37 -21.73
CA GLN A 2 -2.08 10.45 -21.99
C GLN A 2 -1.95 9.51 -20.79
N ASN A 3 -1.83 8.21 -21.07
CA ASN A 3 -1.59 7.19 -20.05
C ASN A 3 -0.10 7.24 -19.68
N ILE A 4 0.20 7.96 -18.60
CA ILE A 4 1.54 8.04 -18.05
C ILE A 4 1.81 6.73 -17.30
N THR A 5 2.81 5.99 -17.75
CA THR A 5 3.32 4.84 -17.00
C THR A 5 4.36 5.33 -16.01
N ILE A 6 4.09 5.09 -14.73
CA ILE A 6 5.09 5.24 -13.68
C ILE A 6 5.89 3.95 -13.64
N ASP A 7 7.22 4.07 -13.62
CA ASP A 7 8.14 2.96 -13.38
C ASP A 7 9.34 3.49 -12.59
N LEU A 8 9.42 3.13 -11.31
CA LEU A 8 10.46 3.59 -10.38
C LEU A 8 11.39 2.44 -9.96
N TYR A 9 11.48 1.37 -10.75
CA TYR A 9 12.28 0.19 -10.41
C TYR A 9 13.73 0.54 -10.06
N ASP A 10 14.37 1.39 -10.85
CA ASP A 10 15.77 1.84 -10.64
C ASP A 10 16.02 2.56 -9.32
N LEU A 11 14.97 3.17 -8.75
CA LEU A 11 15.04 3.79 -7.43
C LEU A 11 14.73 2.79 -6.33
N ILE A 12 13.78 1.88 -6.56
CA ILE A 12 13.35 0.88 -5.57
C ILE A 12 14.45 -0.14 -5.28
N VAL A 13 15.24 -0.54 -6.27
CA VAL A 13 16.40 -1.44 -6.05
C VAL A 13 17.46 -0.86 -5.13
N LYS A 14 17.44 0.46 -4.88
CA LYS A 14 18.34 1.14 -3.94
C LYS A 14 17.78 1.20 -2.51
N THR A 15 16.57 0.71 -2.30
CA THR A 15 15.90 0.69 -1.00
C THR A 15 16.03 -0.68 -0.33
N LYS A 16 15.66 -0.76 0.95
CA LYS A 16 15.60 -2.04 1.66
C LYS A 16 14.37 -2.89 1.29
N LEU A 17 13.41 -2.33 0.55
CA LEU A 17 12.13 -2.97 0.26
C LEU A 17 12.29 -4.29 -0.50
N ILE A 18 13.07 -4.32 -1.59
CA ILE A 18 13.25 -5.53 -2.42
C ILE A 18 14.00 -6.64 -1.67
N HIS A 19 14.84 -6.26 -0.70
CA HIS A 19 15.64 -7.20 0.09
C HIS A 19 14.95 -7.64 1.39
N SER A 20 13.75 -7.14 1.66
CA SER A 20 13.03 -7.42 2.89
C SER A 20 12.36 -8.79 2.86
N GLU A 21 12.62 -9.63 3.86
CA GLU A 21 11.92 -10.90 4.05
C GLU A 21 10.45 -10.72 4.46
N GLN A 22 10.05 -9.50 4.85
CA GLN A 22 8.68 -9.18 5.26
C GLN A 22 7.75 -8.97 4.06
N PHE A 23 8.30 -8.78 2.87
CA PHE A 23 7.54 -8.49 1.67
C PHE A 23 7.82 -9.53 0.60
N VAL A 24 6.80 -9.83 -0.21
CA VAL A 24 6.92 -10.68 -1.39
C VAL A 24 6.56 -9.89 -2.64
N PRO A 25 7.16 -10.20 -3.82
CA PRO A 25 6.76 -9.58 -5.07
C PRO A 25 5.26 -9.74 -5.34
N TRP A 26 4.65 -8.69 -5.87
CA TRP A 26 3.24 -8.67 -6.23
C TRP A 26 3.00 -8.01 -7.58
N SER A 27 1.99 -8.51 -8.30
CA SER A 27 1.55 -7.91 -9.56
C SER A 27 0.06 -8.11 -9.79
N LEU A 28 -0.54 -7.19 -10.53
CA LEU A 28 -1.92 -7.28 -11.01
C LEU A 28 -2.06 -6.54 -12.33
N GLY A 29 -2.21 -7.28 -13.43
CA GLY A 29 -2.16 -6.68 -14.76
C GLY A 29 -0.81 -5.99 -14.99
N ASN A 30 -0.84 -4.68 -15.26
CA ASN A 30 0.37 -3.87 -15.50
C ASN A 30 0.99 -3.32 -14.21
N MET A 31 0.32 -3.46 -13.07
CA MET A 31 0.83 -2.99 -11.79
C MET A 31 1.89 -3.96 -11.24
N GLN A 32 2.98 -3.41 -10.71
CA GLN A 32 3.99 -4.16 -9.98
C GLN A 32 4.36 -3.46 -8.66
N GLY A 33 4.64 -4.29 -7.66
CA GLY A 33 4.92 -3.82 -6.33
C GLY A 33 5.43 -4.92 -5.41
N MET A 34 5.51 -4.57 -4.13
CA MET A 34 5.72 -5.49 -3.03
C MET A 34 4.44 -5.62 -2.21
N TYR A 35 4.20 -6.81 -1.67
CA TYR A 35 3.06 -7.13 -0.84
C TYR A 35 3.51 -7.68 0.51
N ARG A 36 2.81 -7.30 1.59
CA ARG A 36 2.82 -8.11 2.82
C ARG A 36 1.44 -8.25 3.41
N LYS A 37 1.25 -9.33 4.18
CA LYS A 37 0.08 -9.60 5.00
C LYS A 37 0.49 -9.68 6.45
N LEU A 38 -0.15 -8.89 7.31
CA LEU A 38 0.07 -8.88 8.75
C LEU A 38 -1.18 -9.40 9.46
N ALA A 39 -0.99 -10.38 10.35
CA ALA A 39 -2.04 -10.91 11.21
C ALA A 39 -2.11 -10.14 12.52
N PHE A 40 -3.31 -9.77 12.95
CA PHE A 40 -3.56 -9.19 14.25
C PHE A 40 -4.65 -9.99 14.95
N SER A 41 -4.30 -10.49 16.14
CA SER A 41 -5.24 -11.14 17.05
C SER A 41 -5.63 -10.17 18.15
N ARG A 42 -6.93 -9.94 18.34
CA ARG A 42 -7.41 -9.26 19.56
C ARG A 42 -7.82 -10.33 20.58
N ASN A 43 -7.07 -10.42 21.67
CA ASN A 43 -7.41 -11.32 22.76
C ASN A 43 -8.59 -10.74 23.56
N SER A 44 -9.63 -11.55 23.75
CA SER A 44 -10.78 -11.27 24.62
C SER A 44 -10.68 -12.18 25.85
N LEU A 45 -11.05 -11.66 27.02
CA LEU A 45 -11.19 -12.43 28.28
C LEU A 45 -12.18 -13.62 28.15
N LEU A 46 -13.04 -13.63 27.12
CA LEU A 46 -14.09 -14.63 26.91
C LEU A 46 -13.82 -15.57 25.70
N GLY A 47 -12.58 -15.71 25.25
CA GLY A 47 -12.16 -16.84 24.41
C GLY A 47 -12.35 -16.70 22.89
N ASN A 48 -13.08 -15.71 22.38
CA ASN A 48 -13.12 -15.45 20.93
C ASN A 48 -11.91 -14.59 20.49
N VAL A 49 -10.92 -15.24 19.87
CA VAL A 49 -9.86 -14.58 19.12
C VAL A 49 -10.43 -14.20 17.75
N PHE A 50 -10.71 -12.92 17.53
CA PHE A 50 -10.93 -12.44 16.17
C PHE A 50 -9.56 -12.16 15.56
N GLU A 51 -9.19 -12.92 14.54
CA GLU A 51 -8.04 -12.62 13.70
C GLU A 51 -8.49 -11.70 12.57
N TYR A 52 -7.78 -10.60 12.40
CA TYR A 52 -7.98 -9.72 11.26
C TYR A 52 -6.64 -9.42 10.61
N TYR A 53 -6.68 -9.33 9.29
CA TYR A 53 -5.48 -9.07 8.52
C TYR A 53 -5.36 -7.61 8.11
N PHE A 54 -4.13 -7.17 7.91
CA PHE A 54 -3.78 -5.96 7.17
C PHE A 54 -2.94 -6.36 5.99
N GLU A 55 -3.19 -5.74 4.85
CA GLU A 55 -2.39 -5.95 3.66
C GLU A 55 -1.83 -4.64 3.17
N ASP A 56 -0.53 -4.65 2.87
CA ASP A 56 0.18 -3.54 2.27
C ASP A 56 0.59 -3.89 0.86
N TYR A 57 0.32 -2.99 -0.07
CA TYR A 57 0.70 -3.05 -1.47
C TYR A 57 1.51 -1.79 -1.79
N ILE A 58 2.82 -1.93 -1.96
CA ILE A 58 3.72 -0.81 -2.29
C ILE A 58 4.02 -0.89 -3.79
N LEU A 59 3.48 0.04 -4.56
CA LEU A 59 3.48 0.01 -6.02
C LEU A 59 4.50 1.00 -6.58
N TRP A 60 5.37 0.52 -7.47
CA TRP A 60 6.37 1.35 -8.18
C TRP A 60 6.22 1.31 -9.70
N LYS A 61 5.38 0.42 -10.22
CA LYS A 61 5.04 0.36 -11.64
C LYS A 61 3.53 0.31 -11.80
N TYR A 62 2.93 1.27 -12.50
CA TYR A 62 1.48 1.35 -12.73
C TYR A 62 1.15 2.44 -13.77
N GLN A 63 -0.07 2.41 -14.30
CA GLN A 63 -0.64 3.46 -15.13
C GLN A 63 -1.30 4.51 -14.24
N ASP A 64 -0.64 5.66 -14.08
CA ASP A 64 -0.89 6.69 -13.06
C ASP A 64 -2.34 6.77 -12.54
N ILE A 65 -3.18 7.54 -13.23
CA ILE A 65 -4.56 7.79 -12.79
C ILE A 65 -5.50 6.61 -13.04
N GLU A 66 -5.19 5.76 -14.02
CA GLU A 66 -6.06 4.67 -14.44
C GLU A 66 -6.06 3.54 -13.41
N ASP A 67 -4.89 3.06 -13.02
CA ASP A 67 -4.74 1.99 -12.04
C ASP A 67 -5.17 2.47 -10.64
N TYR A 68 -4.88 3.72 -10.27
CA TYR A 68 -5.40 4.30 -9.03
C TYR A 68 -6.92 4.27 -8.98
N LYS A 69 -7.59 4.71 -10.05
CA LYS A 69 -9.06 4.69 -10.15
C LYS A 69 -9.61 3.26 -10.21
N LYS A 70 -8.91 2.35 -10.88
CA LYS A 70 -9.28 0.93 -10.96
C LYS A 70 -9.29 0.30 -9.57
N ILE A 71 -8.20 0.39 -8.81
CA ILE A 71 -8.13 -0.09 -7.43
C ILE A 71 -9.21 0.59 -6.56
N GLN A 72 -9.39 1.91 -6.70
CA GLN A 72 -10.40 2.63 -5.94
C GLN A 72 -11.84 2.12 -6.18
N LYS A 73 -12.18 1.72 -7.41
CA LYS A 73 -13.53 1.33 -7.80
C LYS A 73 -13.78 -0.17 -7.62
N GLU A 74 -12.84 -0.99 -8.04
CA GLU A 74 -13.02 -2.42 -8.28
C GLU A 74 -12.43 -3.29 -7.17
N TRP A 75 -11.56 -2.74 -6.31
CA TRP A 75 -10.94 -3.55 -5.27
C TRP A 75 -12.00 -4.09 -4.30
N ASN A 76 -12.14 -5.42 -4.30
CA ASN A 76 -13.06 -6.16 -3.46
C ASN A 76 -12.28 -7.31 -2.81
N ARG A 77 -12.44 -7.48 -1.50
CA ARG A 77 -11.53 -8.27 -0.65
C ARG A 77 -12.13 -9.60 -0.21
N SER A 78 -11.28 -10.47 0.35
CA SER A 78 -11.74 -11.57 1.20
C SER A 78 -12.35 -11.03 2.51
N SER A 79 -13.27 -11.77 3.12
CA SER A 79 -14.00 -11.38 4.33
C SER A 79 -13.14 -11.18 5.58
N GLU A 80 -11.91 -11.69 5.58
CA GLU A 80 -11.04 -11.71 6.77
C GLU A 80 -10.09 -10.52 6.84
N THR A 81 -10.00 -9.70 5.79
CA THR A 81 -9.07 -8.57 5.83
C THR A 81 -9.75 -7.28 6.20
N PHE A 82 -9.21 -6.66 7.25
CA PHE A 82 -9.73 -5.42 7.80
C PHE A 82 -9.27 -4.18 7.03
N LEU A 83 -8.03 -4.14 6.55
CA LEU A 83 -7.50 -3.00 5.80
C LEU A 83 -6.59 -3.43 4.65
N SER A 84 -6.83 -2.88 3.47
CA SER A 84 -5.88 -2.87 2.34
C SER A 84 -5.27 -1.48 2.25
N ARG A 85 -3.96 -1.36 2.33
CA ARG A 85 -3.26 -0.11 2.06
C ARG A 85 -2.49 -0.23 0.76
N PHE A 86 -2.85 0.61 -0.21
CA PHE A 86 -2.15 0.77 -1.47
C PHE A 86 -1.33 2.05 -1.43
N VAL A 87 -0.01 1.91 -1.56
CA VAL A 87 0.95 3.01 -1.57
C VAL A 87 1.52 3.11 -2.99
N PHE A 88 1.00 4.08 -3.75
CA PHE A 88 1.45 4.42 -5.08
C PHE A 88 2.65 5.37 -4.96
N LEU A 89 3.85 4.83 -5.17
CA LEU A 89 5.07 5.65 -5.19
C LEU A 89 5.10 6.49 -6.46
N HIS A 90 5.22 7.80 -6.32
CA HIS A 90 5.07 8.73 -7.42
C HIS A 90 6.24 9.72 -7.47
N PRO A 91 6.83 9.99 -8.65
CA PRO A 91 8.05 10.81 -8.77
C PRO A 91 7.86 12.30 -8.44
N SER A 92 6.65 12.83 -8.64
CA SER A 92 6.40 14.29 -8.57
C SER A 92 5.14 14.74 -7.82
N LEU A 93 4.23 13.83 -7.46
CA LEU A 93 2.98 14.21 -6.83
C LEU A 93 3.18 14.29 -5.31
N PRO A 94 2.59 15.29 -4.64
CA PRO A 94 2.68 15.41 -3.20
C PRO A 94 1.94 14.27 -2.52
N PHE A 95 2.26 14.06 -1.24
CA PHE A 95 1.59 13.06 -0.43
C PHE A 95 0.07 13.30 -0.39
N HIS A 96 -0.70 12.29 -0.76
CA HIS A 96 -2.17 12.31 -0.71
C HIS A 96 -2.67 11.01 -0.09
N TYR A 97 -3.58 11.13 0.86
CA TYR A 97 -4.20 9.98 1.53
C TYR A 97 -5.72 10.04 1.40
N LYS A 98 -6.32 8.90 1.08
CA LYS A 98 -7.77 8.72 1.07
C LYS A 98 -8.14 7.34 1.59
N ARG A 99 -9.01 7.30 2.60
CA ARG A 99 -9.67 6.08 3.07
C ARG A 99 -11.06 5.93 2.46
N LYS A 100 -11.42 4.71 2.09
CA LYS A 100 -12.78 4.31 1.67
C LYS A 100 -13.21 3.08 2.45
N SER A 101 -14.45 3.06 2.93
CA SER A 101 -15.04 1.88 3.54
C SER A 101 -15.59 0.94 2.45
N ILE A 102 -15.51 -0.36 2.69
CA ILE A 102 -16.10 -1.38 1.84
C ILE A 102 -17.39 -1.85 2.51
N TRP A 103 -18.52 -1.74 1.79
CA TRP A 103 -19.84 -2.14 2.30
C TRP A 103 -20.17 -1.48 3.65
N LEU A 104 -20.05 -0.14 3.71
CA LEU A 104 -20.24 0.66 4.94
C LEU A 104 -19.30 0.28 6.11
N GLY A 105 -18.19 -0.41 5.82
CA GLY A 105 -17.18 -0.81 6.81
C GLY A 105 -17.33 -2.26 7.27
N LEU A 106 -18.40 -2.95 6.87
CA LEU A 106 -18.64 -4.35 7.22
C LEU A 106 -17.62 -5.31 6.57
N ARG A 107 -16.96 -4.89 5.48
CA ARG A 107 -15.91 -5.65 4.80
C ARG A 107 -14.54 -4.95 4.87
N GLY A 108 -14.35 -4.15 5.92
CA GLY A 108 -13.11 -3.43 6.15
C GLY A 108 -12.97 -2.17 5.30
N TYR A 109 -11.72 -1.76 5.11
CA TYR A 109 -11.32 -0.47 4.54
C TYR A 109 -10.26 -0.63 3.46
N ILE A 110 -10.18 0.39 2.60
CA ILE A 110 -9.07 0.60 1.69
C ILE A 110 -8.46 1.97 1.94
N ASP A 111 -7.15 1.99 2.14
CA ASP A 111 -6.32 3.20 2.13
C ASP A 111 -5.63 3.31 0.79
N LEU A 112 -5.81 4.46 0.15
CA LEU A 112 -5.17 4.83 -1.10
C LEU A 112 -4.22 5.97 -0.80
N ILE A 113 -2.94 5.76 -1.04
CA ILE A 113 -1.87 6.71 -0.74
C ILE A 113 -1.11 6.99 -2.03
N ILE A 114 -1.06 8.25 -2.46
CA ILE A 114 -0.02 8.73 -3.37
C ILE A 114 1.13 9.19 -2.48
N CYS A 115 2.30 8.59 -2.66
CA CYS A 115 3.47 8.83 -1.84
C CYS A 115 4.60 9.38 -2.72
N PRO A 116 5.11 10.60 -2.46
CA PRO A 116 6.24 11.13 -3.20
C PRO A 116 7.46 10.23 -3.00
N PHE A 117 8.14 9.91 -4.10
CA PHE A 117 9.29 9.02 -4.07
C PHE A 117 10.38 9.51 -5.03
N PRO A 118 11.63 9.74 -4.56
CA PRO A 118 12.15 9.48 -3.21
C PRO A 118 11.46 10.29 -2.09
N LEU A 119 11.45 9.75 -0.86
CA LEU A 119 10.85 10.44 0.28
C LEU A 119 11.63 11.71 0.64
N HIS A 120 10.92 12.79 0.91
CA HIS A 120 11.47 14.03 1.46
C HIS A 120 11.32 14.05 3.00
N GLU A 121 12.13 14.86 3.70
CA GLU A 121 12.11 14.95 5.17
C GLU A 121 10.71 15.18 5.75
N GLN A 122 9.91 16.02 5.09
CA GLN A 122 8.53 16.33 5.48
C GLN A 122 7.59 15.11 5.45
N ASP A 123 7.92 14.07 4.67
CA ASP A 123 7.09 12.88 4.47
C ASP A 123 7.56 11.67 5.29
N LEU A 124 8.74 11.73 5.92
CA LEU A 124 9.27 10.64 6.76
C LEU A 124 8.38 10.33 7.98
N ASN A 125 7.70 11.34 8.52
CA ASN A 125 6.90 11.23 9.74
C ASN A 125 5.39 11.07 9.49
N ARG A 126 4.97 10.78 8.25
CA ARG A 126 3.56 10.52 7.91
C ARG A 126 3.07 9.28 8.64
N LYS A 127 2.09 9.44 9.52
CA LYS A 127 1.53 8.35 10.34
C LYS A 127 0.99 7.19 9.50
N GLU A 128 0.54 7.48 8.27
CA GLU A 128 -0.08 6.53 7.34
C GLU A 128 0.93 5.57 6.70
N ILE A 129 2.23 5.90 6.71
CA ILE A 129 3.29 5.06 6.12
C ILE A 129 4.48 4.83 7.07
N ARG A 130 4.43 5.34 8.31
CA ARG A 130 5.55 5.32 9.27
C ARG A 130 6.17 3.93 9.45
N ASP A 131 5.36 2.89 9.45
CA ASP A 131 5.76 1.50 9.63
C ASP A 131 6.43 0.88 8.39
N ILE A 132 6.22 1.47 7.21
CA ILE A 132 6.90 1.07 5.96
C ILE A 132 8.03 2.02 5.55
N THR A 133 8.08 3.24 6.11
CA THR A 133 9.14 4.24 5.85
C THR A 133 10.56 3.65 5.89
N PRO A 134 10.94 2.82 6.89
CA PRO A 134 12.30 2.26 6.95
C PRO A 134 12.69 1.41 5.73
N PHE A 135 11.72 0.88 4.98
CA PHE A 135 11.96 0.09 3.77
C PHE A 135 12.08 0.96 2.51
N LEU A 136 11.64 2.21 2.55
CA LEU A 136 11.60 3.13 1.41
C LEU A 136 12.75 4.13 1.38
N ILE A 137 13.59 4.16 2.42
CA ILE A 137 14.79 5.01 2.43
C ILE A 137 15.79 4.44 1.40
N ILE A 138 16.28 5.31 0.51
CA ILE A 138 17.35 5.01 -0.43
C ILE A 138 18.68 5.03 0.34
N ASN A 139 19.47 3.96 0.20
CA ASN A 139 20.82 3.88 0.77
C ASN A 139 21.88 4.41 -0.19
#